data_AF-K7VI07-F1
#
_entry.id   AF-K7VI07-F1
#
_cell.length_a   1.000
_cell.length_b   1.000
_cell.length_c   1.000
_cell.angle_alpha   90.00
_cell.angle_beta   90.00
_cell.angle_gamma   90.00
#
_symmetry.space_group_name_H-M   'P 1'
#
loop_
_entity.id
_entity.type
_entity.pdbx_description
1 polymer ?
#
loop_
_entity_poly.entity_id
_entity_poly.type
_entity_poly.pdbx_seq_one_letter_code
_entity_poly.pdbx_strand_id
1 'polypeptide(L)' 'MADNMVTLVRLVLAIILPPLGVFLKHGLKIEFWICLLLCFFGYLPGVIYAVWVIIRKEDD' A
#
# COMPACT_ATOMS: atom_id res chain seq x y z
N MET A 1 -3.61 7.91 25.64
CA MET A 1 -3.16 8.59 24.41
C MET A 1 -1.93 7.94 23.74
N ALA A 2 -1.26 6.96 24.36
CA ALA A 2 -0.12 6.26 23.76
C ALA A 2 -0.49 5.09 22.80
N ASP A 3 -1.70 4.53 22.91
CA ASP A 3 -2.15 3.37 22.12
C ASP A 3 -2.15 3.60 20.60
N ASN A 4 -2.51 4.82 20.16
CA ASN A 4 -2.55 5.16 18.74
C ASN A 4 -1.16 5.24 18.11
N MET A 5 -0.15 5.69 18.86
CA MET A 5 1.24 5.76 18.36
C MET A 5 1.84 4.36 18.26
N VAL A 6 1.63 3.51 19.27
CA VAL A 6 2.06 2.11 19.24
C VAL A 6 1.36 1.36 18.10
N THR A 7 0.08 1.62 17.87
CA THR A 7 -0.69 1.03 16.76
C THR A 7 -0.20 1.53 15.40
N LEU A 8 0.04 2.84 15.23
CA LEU A 8 0.60 3.42 14.00
C LEU A 8 2.00 2.88 13.70
N VAL A 9 2.88 2.80 14.70
CA VAL A 9 4.23 2.24 14.55
C VAL A 9 4.15 0.76 14.23
N ARG A 10 3.28 -0.01 14.88
CA ARG A 10 3.05 -1.44 14.55
C ARG A 10 2.42 -1.63 13.18
N LEU A 11 1.57 -0.72 12.71
CA LEU A 11 0.95 -0.76 11.39
C LEU A 11 1.98 -0.42 10.29
N VAL A 12 2.79 0.61 10.48
CA VAL A 12 3.89 0.96 9.56
C VAL A 12 4.93 -0.16 9.52
N LEU A 13 5.33 -0.69 10.69
CA LEU A 13 6.14 -1.90 10.72
C LEU A 13 5.39 -3.03 10.02
N ALA A 14 4.15 -3.34 10.33
CA ALA A 14 3.37 -4.40 9.69
C ALA A 14 2.93 -4.10 8.25
N ILE A 15 3.37 -3.00 7.62
CA ILE A 15 3.27 -2.74 6.17
C ILE A 15 4.65 -2.85 5.51
N ILE A 16 5.73 -2.60 6.24
CA ILE A 16 7.13 -2.77 5.80
C ILE A 16 7.65 -4.21 6.08
N LEU A 17 7.14 -4.84 7.14
CA LEU A 17 7.42 -6.22 7.56
C LEU A 17 6.66 -7.29 6.75
N PRO A 18 5.48 -7.07 6.13
CA PRO A 18 4.94 -8.03 5.17
C PRO A 18 5.81 -8.18 3.93
N PRO A 19 6.28 -7.13 3.23
CA PRO A 19 7.21 -7.31 2.13
C PRO A 19 8.55 -7.86 2.63
N LEU A 20 9.11 -7.39 3.75
CA LEU A 20 10.36 -7.97 4.30
C LEU A 20 10.18 -9.41 4.79
N GLY A 21 9.04 -9.76 5.38
CA GLY A 21 8.72 -11.08 5.89
C GLY A 21 8.44 -12.09 4.77
N VAL A 22 7.76 -11.65 3.70
CA VAL A 22 7.61 -12.43 2.46
C VAL A 22 8.96 -12.54 1.74
N PHE A 23 9.78 -11.49 1.71
CA PHE A 23 11.11 -11.49 1.13
C PHE A 23 12.09 -12.41 1.89
N LEU A 24 12.00 -12.46 3.23
CA LEU A 24 12.81 -13.36 4.07
C LEU A 24 12.33 -14.82 4.01
N LYS A 25 11.03 -15.10 3.90
CA LYS A 25 10.50 -16.47 3.79
C LYS A 25 10.57 -17.05 2.37
N HIS A 26 10.32 -16.25 1.34
CA HIS A 26 10.23 -16.72 -0.05
C HIS A 26 11.37 -16.24 -0.95
N GLY A 27 12.22 -15.30 -0.52
CA GLY A 27 13.27 -14.69 -1.36
C GLY A 27 12.69 -13.72 -2.41
N LEU A 28 13.48 -13.39 -3.45
CA LEU A 28 13.08 -12.67 -4.68
C LEU A 28 12.20 -13.54 -5.60
N LYS A 29 11.25 -14.29 -5.04
CA LYS A 29 10.35 -15.14 -5.82
C LYS A 29 9.09 -14.39 -6.25
N ILE A 30 8.38 -15.03 -7.19
CA ILE A 30 7.15 -14.57 -7.82
C ILE A 30 6.09 -14.08 -6.81
N GLU A 31 6.02 -14.63 -5.60
CA GLU A 31 5.06 -14.16 -4.58
C GLU A 31 5.29 -12.72 -4.10
N PHE A 32 6.55 -12.28 -3.96
CA PHE A 32 6.85 -10.88 -3.65
C PHE A 32 6.42 -9.96 -4.79
N TRP A 33 6.71 -10.36 -6.03
CA TRP A 33 6.30 -9.62 -7.23
C TRP A 33 4.77 -9.56 -7.39
N ILE A 34 4.06 -10.66 -7.11
CA ILE A 34 2.58 -10.70 -7.13
C ILE A 34 2.01 -9.76 -6.08
N CYS A 35 2.52 -9.78 -4.84
CA CYS A 35 2.02 -8.92 -3.77
C CYS A 35 2.28 -7.43 -4.06
N LEU A 36 3.46 -7.09 -4.57
CA LEU A 36 3.82 -5.74 -5.00
C LEU A 36 2.95 -5.26 -6.17
N LEU A 37 2.76 -6.11 -7.18
CA LEU A 37 1.97 -5.80 -8.37
C LEU A 37 0.49 -5.65 -8.03
N LEU A 38 -0.05 -6.49 -7.13
CA LEU A 38 -1.43 -6.38 -6.64
C LEU A 38 -1.65 -5.07 -5.86
N CYS A 39 -0.66 -4.64 -5.07
CA CYS A 39 -0.68 -3.37 -4.37
C CYS A 39 -0.67 -2.18 -5.36
N PHE A 40 0.19 -2.24 -6.39
CA PHE A 40 0.24 -1.24 -7.46
C PHE A 40 -1.04 -1.21 -8.31
N PHE A 41 -1.62 -2.38 -8.61
CA PHE A 41 -2.80 -2.51 -9.46
C PHE A 41 -4.08 -1.97 -8.77
N GLY A 42 -4.14 -1.97 -7.44
CA GLY A 42 -5.21 -1.28 -6.70
C GLY A 42 -4.94 0.21 -6.49
N TYR A 43 -3.68 0.59 -6.32
CA TYR A 43 -3.27 1.97 -6.07
C TYR A 43 -3.41 2.87 -7.30
N LEU A 44 -2.90 2.42 -8.45
CA LEU A 44 -2.88 3.19 -9.68
C LEU A 44 -4.29 3.60 -10.18
N PRO A 45 -5.30 2.70 -10.26
CA PRO A 45 -6.65 3.11 -10.63
C PRO A 45 -7.30 3.99 -9.55
N GLY A 46 -6.97 3.81 -8.28
CA GLY A 46 -7.44 4.67 -7.19
C GLY A 46 -6.95 6.11 -7.33
N VAL A 47 -5.67 6.30 -7.66
CA VAL A 47 -5.07 7.62 -7.91
C VAL A 47 -5.69 8.26 -9.16
N ILE A 48 -5.80 7.52 -10.26
CA ILE A 48 -6.42 8.02 -11.50
C ILE A 48 -7.87 8.44 -11.25
N TYR A 49 -8.63 7.63 -10.50
CA TYR A 49 -10.02 7.95 -10.15
C TYR A 49 -10.13 9.20 -9.28
N ALA A 50 -9.28 9.34 -8.26
CA ALA A 50 -9.24 10.53 -7.41
C ALA A 50 -8.93 11.79 -8.22
N VAL A 51 -7.93 11.74 -9.12
CA VAL A 51 -7.59 12.85 -10.00
C VAL A 51 -8.75 13.20 -10.94
N TRP A 52 -9.41 12.20 -11.53
CA TRP A 52 -10.56 12.41 -12.41
C TRP A 52 -11.75 13.07 -11.69
N VAL A 53 -12.02 12.67 -10.45
CA VAL A 53 -13.08 13.26 -9.62
C VAL A 53 -12.77 14.70 -9.25
N ILE A 54 -11.50 15.03 -8.94
CA ILE A 54 -11.09 16.40 -8.58
C ILE A 54 -11.19 17.32 -9.80
N ILE A 55 -10.65 16.91 -10.95
CA ILE A 55 -10.70 17.72 -12.17
C ILE A 55 -12.16 18.01 -12.55
N ARG A 56 -13.03 17.00 -12.55
CA ARG A 56 -14.46 17.20 -12.85
C ARG A 56 -15.22 18.05 -11.83
N LYS A 57 -14.71 18.20 -10.61
CA LYS A 57 -15.31 19.04 -9.57
C LYS A 57 -14.86 20.49 -9.67
N GLU A 58 -13.76 20.78 -10.35
CA GLU A 58 -13.23 22.13 -10.56
C GLU A 58 -13.88 22.82 -11.78
N ASP A 59 -14.46 22.04 -12.70
CA ASP A 59 -15.15 22.55 -13.90
C ASP A 59 -16.64 22.93 -13.68
N ASP A 60 -17.19 22.77 -12.46
CA ASP A 60 -18.54 23.23 -12.02
C ASP A 60 -18.43 24.38 -10.99
#